data_AF-A0A524LF49-F1
#
_entry.id   AF-A0A524LF49-F1
#
_cell.length_a   1.000
_cell.length_b   1.000
_cell.length_c   1.000
_cell.angle_alpha   90.00
_cell.angle_beta   90.00
_cell.angle_gamma   90.00
#
_symmetry.space_group_name_H-M   'P 1'
#
loop_
_entity.id
_entity.type
_entity.pdbx_description
1 polymer ?
#
loop_
_entity_poly.entity_id
_entity_poly.type
_entity_poly.pdbx_seq_one_letter_code
_entity_poly.pdbx_strand_id
1 'polypeptide(L)'
;MKRTLQLLLAMSFVAMFLVSPVAAATSQGLEWGVAIDDSFAYQMTFTEEGVQTFAEGVNVTLTTAPPTIDDPLINWTDMDYPDLNMTFYNGTSLGFYGLLLLGFMAVGGYFAVPIGNFSLLTELAMAESFWNENVSLIDNALYWGITWTGMDEDIEQTITGEYLKADGFVARYILQATNTTSSVVSSVTLIRNNLPVLTTTTTTSTNSTGFDIVGFVQDNILYIGVGIAVLLVLVIIIKRR
;
A
#
# COMPACT_ATOMS: atom_id res chain seq x y z
N MET A 1 -25.66 -18.78 42.85
CA MET A 1 -24.65 -17.70 42.86
C MET A 1 -23.38 -18.00 42.04
N LYS A 2 -22.71 -19.16 42.18
CA LYS A 2 -21.48 -19.48 41.40
C LYS A 2 -21.66 -19.39 39.86
N ARG A 3 -22.83 -19.81 39.34
CA ARG A 3 -23.12 -19.77 37.88
C ARG A 3 -23.33 -18.35 37.34
N THR A 4 -23.98 -17.49 38.12
CA THR A 4 -24.22 -16.08 37.75
C THR A 4 -22.92 -15.27 37.71
N LEU A 5 -22.01 -15.51 38.67
CA LEU A 5 -20.70 -14.85 38.69
C LEU A 5 -19.82 -15.26 37.49
N GLN A 6 -19.87 -16.53 37.09
CA GLN A 6 -19.12 -17.04 35.93
C GLN A 6 -19.62 -16.45 34.61
N LEU A 7 -20.93 -16.27 34.49
CA LEU A 7 -21.54 -15.70 33.28
C LEU A 7 -21.23 -14.20 33.15
N LEU A 8 -21.19 -13.48 34.27
CA LEU A 8 -20.83 -12.06 34.30
C LEU A 8 -19.33 -11.85 33.99
N LEU A 9 -18.46 -12.75 34.48
CA LEU A 9 -17.04 -12.75 34.13
C LEU A 9 -16.82 -13.09 32.64
N ALA A 10 -17.53 -14.08 32.11
CA ALA A 10 -17.46 -14.43 30.70
C ALA A 10 -17.92 -13.27 29.80
N MET A 11 -19.03 -12.59 30.15
CA MET A 11 -19.50 -11.44 29.38
C MET A 11 -18.57 -10.23 29.47
N SER A 12 -17.89 -9.99 30.59
CA SER A 12 -16.90 -8.90 30.69
C SER A 12 -15.63 -9.19 29.88
N PHE A 13 -15.18 -10.44 29.81
CA PHE A 13 -14.10 -10.84 28.89
C PHE A 13 -14.51 -10.65 27.43
N VAL A 14 -15.70 -11.10 27.05
CA VAL A 14 -16.22 -10.89 25.69
C VAL A 14 -16.38 -9.39 25.40
N ALA A 15 -16.84 -8.59 26.37
CA ALA A 15 -16.95 -7.14 26.22
C ALA A 15 -15.58 -6.46 26.02
N MET A 16 -14.50 -6.92 26.68
CA MET A 16 -13.15 -6.41 26.44
C MET A 16 -12.65 -6.68 25.01
N PHE A 17 -13.13 -7.75 24.36
CA PHE A 17 -12.84 -8.04 22.95
C PHE A 17 -13.84 -7.41 21.98
N LEU A 18 -14.99 -6.92 22.48
CA LEU A 18 -16.00 -6.19 21.70
C LEU A 18 -15.84 -4.67 21.78
N VAL A 19 -14.99 -4.16 22.68
CA VAL A 19 -14.41 -2.84 22.49
C VAL A 19 -13.53 -2.99 21.25
N SER A 20 -14.11 -2.69 20.09
CA SER A 20 -13.33 -2.36 18.90
C SER A 20 -12.20 -1.45 19.37
N PRO A 21 -10.94 -1.67 19.00
CA PRO A 21 -9.93 -0.66 19.22
C PRO A 21 -10.56 0.63 18.70
N VAL A 22 -10.82 1.57 19.62
CA VAL A 22 -11.12 2.93 19.19
C VAL A 22 -9.89 3.24 18.38
N ALA A 23 -10.05 3.40 17.07
CA ALA A 23 -9.02 3.92 16.20
C ALA A 23 -8.72 5.32 16.73
N ALA A 24 -7.96 5.39 17.81
CA ALA A 24 -7.25 6.58 18.15
C ALA A 24 -6.30 6.73 16.96
N ALA A 25 -6.50 7.82 16.20
CA ALA A 25 -5.57 8.29 15.19
C ALA A 25 -4.28 8.71 15.89
N THR A 26 -3.62 7.77 16.55
CA THR A 26 -2.26 7.89 17.05
C THR A 26 -1.39 7.28 15.97
N SER A 27 -0.27 7.90 15.65
CA SER A 27 0.71 7.38 14.68
C SER A 27 1.43 6.13 15.18
N GLN A 28 0.86 5.44 16.17
CA GLN A 28 1.36 4.21 16.75
C GLN A 28 1.47 3.13 15.69
N GLY A 29 2.71 2.65 15.50
CA GLY A 29 3.04 1.63 14.53
C GLY A 29 3.39 2.17 13.14
N LEU A 30 3.40 3.50 12.93
CA LEU A 30 4.06 4.09 11.77
C LEU A 30 5.56 4.23 12.03
N GLU A 31 6.36 3.75 11.09
CA GLU A 31 7.82 3.94 11.09
C GLU A 31 8.32 4.09 9.64
N TRP A 32 9.48 4.72 9.45
CA TRP A 32 10.10 4.76 8.13
C TRP A 32 10.82 3.43 7.85
N GLY A 33 10.47 2.78 6.75
CA GLY A 33 11.13 1.57 6.27
C GLY A 33 12.40 1.83 5.46
N VAL A 34 12.80 3.10 5.34
CA VAL A 34 13.98 3.58 4.60
C VAL A 34 14.92 4.34 5.52
N ALA A 35 16.19 4.45 5.13
CA ALA A 35 17.23 5.17 5.85
C ALA A 35 18.02 6.11 4.92
N ILE A 36 18.79 7.02 5.51
CA ILE A 36 19.76 7.83 4.76
C ILE A 36 20.73 6.91 4.01
N ASP A 37 21.15 7.33 2.81
CA ASP A 37 22.04 6.60 1.91
C ASP A 37 21.45 5.31 1.30
N ASP A 38 20.19 4.97 1.59
CA ASP A 38 19.50 3.90 0.87
C ASP A 38 19.40 4.25 -0.63
N SER A 39 19.66 3.24 -1.45
CA SER A 39 19.70 3.37 -2.91
C SER A 39 18.75 2.37 -3.56
N PHE A 40 17.91 2.88 -4.44
CA PHE A 40 16.91 2.12 -5.17
C PHE A 40 17.14 2.26 -6.67
N ALA A 41 17.30 1.11 -7.32
CA ALA A 41 17.50 1.04 -8.76
C ALA A 41 16.16 0.81 -9.45
N TYR A 42 15.88 1.58 -10.50
CA TYR A 42 14.66 1.53 -11.30
C TYR A 42 14.98 1.33 -12.77
N GLN A 43 14.01 0.79 -13.49
CA GLN A 43 13.95 0.81 -14.94
C GLN A 43 12.87 1.82 -15.37
N MET A 44 13.29 2.87 -16.07
CA MET A 44 12.40 3.82 -16.73
C MET A 44 12.14 3.34 -18.18
N THR A 45 10.88 3.27 -18.60
CA THR A 45 10.50 2.80 -19.94
C THR A 45 9.40 3.64 -20.53
N PHE A 46 9.56 4.10 -21.78
CA PHE A 46 8.50 4.79 -22.51
C PHE A 46 8.03 3.87 -23.64
N THR A 47 6.71 3.76 -23.72
CA THR A 47 6.01 3.03 -24.76
C THR A 47 5.12 4.03 -25.47
N GLU A 48 5.28 4.17 -26.78
CA GLU A 48 4.43 5.00 -27.63
C GLU A 48 3.74 4.07 -28.62
N GLU A 49 2.41 4.08 -28.60
CA GLU A 49 1.60 3.23 -29.47
C GLU A 49 1.98 1.73 -29.44
N GLY A 50 2.29 1.22 -28.24
CA GLY A 50 2.71 -0.17 -28.03
C GLY A 50 4.16 -0.48 -28.40
N VAL A 51 4.94 0.50 -28.85
CA VAL A 51 6.37 0.34 -29.17
C VAL A 51 7.23 1.01 -28.10
N GLN A 52 8.19 0.27 -27.54
CA GLN A 52 9.15 0.82 -26.60
C GLN A 52 10.10 1.79 -27.33
N THR A 53 10.02 3.07 -27.00
CA THR A 53 10.84 4.14 -27.61
C THR A 53 12.02 4.56 -26.73
N PHE A 54 11.92 4.33 -25.41
CA PHE A 54 12.97 4.66 -24.45
C PHE A 54 13.06 3.60 -23.36
N ALA A 55 14.27 3.29 -22.93
CA ALA A 55 14.55 2.33 -21.87
C ALA A 55 15.88 2.68 -21.19
N GLU A 56 15.83 3.25 -19.98
CA GLU A 56 17.04 3.61 -19.25
C GLU A 56 16.91 3.32 -17.75
N GLY A 57 18.02 2.93 -17.14
CA GLY A 57 18.07 2.70 -15.71
C GLY A 57 18.21 4.01 -14.94
N VAL A 58 17.50 4.12 -13.82
CA VAL A 58 17.51 5.28 -12.92
C VAL A 58 17.88 4.83 -11.51
N ASN A 59 18.82 5.52 -10.88
CA ASN A 59 19.17 5.34 -9.48
C ASN A 59 18.55 6.48 -8.66
N VAL A 60 17.86 6.11 -7.59
CA VAL A 60 17.28 7.03 -6.61
C VAL A 60 17.96 6.78 -5.27
N THR A 61 18.58 7.80 -4.71
CA THR A 61 19.29 7.71 -3.42
C THR A 61 18.73 8.72 -2.43
N LEU A 62 18.48 8.30 -1.18
CA LEU A 62 18.06 9.21 -0.12
C LEU A 62 19.26 10.03 0.36
N THR A 63 19.12 11.35 0.32
CA THR A 63 20.19 12.30 0.69
C THR A 63 20.00 12.90 2.08
N THR A 64 18.79 12.80 2.63
CA THR A 64 18.50 13.20 4.01
C THR A 64 17.85 12.04 4.76
N ALA A 65 18.07 12.00 6.07
CA ALA A 65 17.42 11.03 6.93
C ALA A 65 15.92 11.29 6.95
N PRO A 66 15.08 10.24 6.95
CA PRO A 66 13.64 10.43 7.07
C PRO A 66 13.29 11.24 8.33
N PRO A 67 12.37 12.20 8.20
CA PRO A 67 11.96 13.09 9.28
C PRO A 67 11.21 12.32 10.37
N THR A 68 11.07 12.88 11.57
CA THR A 68 10.23 12.27 12.60
C THR A 68 8.77 12.33 12.18
N ILE A 69 8.04 11.21 12.31
CA ILE A 69 6.60 11.16 12.02
C ILE A 69 5.85 11.84 13.17
N ASP A 70 5.00 12.80 12.84
CA ASP A 70 4.15 13.47 13.83
C ASP A 70 3.18 12.50 14.50
N ASP A 71 2.96 12.68 15.80
CA ASP A 71 1.99 11.91 16.59
C ASP A 71 1.05 12.87 17.34
N PRO A 72 -0.22 13.00 16.91
CA PRO A 72 -0.88 12.26 15.84
C PRO A 72 -0.59 12.83 14.43
N LEU A 73 -0.49 11.97 13.43
CA LEU A 73 -0.51 12.34 12.01
C LEU A 73 -1.97 12.53 11.59
N ILE A 74 -2.37 13.79 11.35
CA ILE A 74 -3.77 14.16 11.15
C ILE A 74 -4.11 14.27 9.66
N ASN A 75 -3.19 14.82 8.85
CA ASN A 75 -3.38 14.99 7.40
C ASN A 75 -2.29 14.26 6.61
N TRP A 76 -2.61 13.87 5.37
CA TRP A 76 -1.63 13.26 4.46
C TRP A 76 -0.54 14.25 4.05
N THR A 77 -0.93 15.52 3.91
CA THR A 77 -0.04 16.63 3.56
C THR A 77 0.92 17.03 4.70
N ASP A 78 0.67 16.58 5.93
CA ASP A 78 1.58 16.80 7.07
C ASP A 78 2.73 15.78 7.09
N MET A 79 2.71 14.80 6.18
CA MET A 79 3.79 13.83 6.05
C MET A 79 5.01 14.48 5.39
N ASP A 80 6.00 14.82 6.20
CA ASP A 80 7.30 15.21 5.67
C ASP A 80 7.95 14.05 4.89
N TYR A 81 8.84 14.37 3.96
CA TYR A 81 9.47 13.40 3.07
C TYR A 81 11.00 13.56 3.05
N PRO A 82 11.76 12.47 2.85
CA PRO A 82 13.20 12.54 2.66
C PRO A 82 13.53 13.17 1.29
N ASP A 83 14.63 13.91 1.23
CA ASP A 83 15.17 14.45 -0.02
C ASP A 83 15.84 13.35 -0.84
N LEU A 84 15.59 13.38 -2.14
CA LEU A 84 16.08 12.36 -3.06
C LEU A 84 17.03 12.98 -4.08
N ASN A 85 18.07 12.23 -4.40
CA ASN A 85 18.88 12.46 -5.59
C ASN A 85 18.58 11.37 -6.62
N MET A 86 18.23 11.78 -7.83
CA MET A 86 17.90 10.89 -8.93
C MET A 86 18.87 11.11 -10.08
N THR A 87 19.45 10.01 -10.58
CA THR A 87 20.39 10.02 -11.71
C THR A 87 20.12 8.84 -12.62
N PHE A 88 20.42 8.97 -13.91
CA PHE A 88 20.51 7.82 -14.79
C PHE A 88 21.69 6.94 -14.37
N TYR A 89 21.72 5.67 -14.80
CA TYR A 89 22.83 4.74 -14.50
C TYR A 89 24.19 5.23 -15.00
N ASN A 90 24.20 6.09 -16.02
CA ASN A 90 25.41 6.75 -16.52
C ASN A 90 25.87 7.93 -15.62
N GLY A 91 25.17 8.21 -14.52
CA GLY A 91 25.46 9.29 -13.57
C GLY A 91 24.97 10.67 -13.97
N THR A 92 24.30 10.80 -15.13
CA THR A 92 23.72 12.08 -15.55
C THR A 92 22.42 12.37 -14.81
N SER A 93 22.13 13.66 -14.60
CA SER A 93 20.86 14.09 -14.00
C SER A 93 19.69 13.80 -14.96
N LEU A 94 18.50 13.50 -14.42
CA LEU A 94 17.28 13.31 -15.21
C LEU A 94 16.90 14.57 -16.02
N GLY A 95 17.32 15.77 -15.60
CA GLY A 95 16.99 17.01 -16.30
C GLY A 95 15.47 17.17 -16.52
N PHE A 96 15.06 17.40 -17.77
CA PHE A 96 13.65 17.57 -18.11
C PHE A 96 12.80 16.29 -17.95
N TYR A 97 13.40 15.10 -17.94
CA TYR A 97 12.66 13.85 -17.68
C TYR A 97 12.05 13.81 -16.28
N GLY A 98 12.59 14.59 -15.33
CA GLY A 98 12.00 14.75 -14.00
C GLY A 98 10.59 15.34 -14.03
N LEU A 99 10.20 16.08 -15.08
CA LEU A 99 8.84 16.61 -15.22
C LEU A 99 7.77 15.50 -15.32
N LEU A 100 8.16 14.30 -15.76
CA LEU A 100 7.25 13.15 -15.82
C LEU A 100 6.82 12.68 -14.43
N LEU A 101 7.60 13.00 -13.40
CA LEU A 101 7.28 12.67 -12.01
C LEU A 101 6.28 13.66 -11.41
N LEU A 102 5.91 14.74 -12.10
CA LEU A 102 4.87 15.65 -11.61
C LEU A 102 3.50 14.96 -11.53
N GLY A 103 3.26 13.95 -12.37
CA GLY A 103 2.03 13.15 -12.27
C GLY A 103 1.93 12.37 -10.95
N PHE A 104 3.04 12.21 -10.22
CA PHE A 104 3.05 11.57 -8.91
C PHE A 104 2.19 12.32 -7.88
N MET A 105 1.99 13.64 -8.08
CA MET A 105 1.07 14.45 -7.27
C MET A 105 -0.39 13.96 -7.34
N ALA A 106 -0.80 13.32 -8.44
CA ALA A 106 -2.15 12.78 -8.58
C ALA A 106 -2.38 11.50 -7.75
N VAL A 107 -1.31 10.87 -7.26
CA VAL A 107 -1.31 9.62 -6.48
C VAL A 107 -0.63 9.79 -5.12
N GLY A 108 -0.74 10.98 -4.54
CA GLY A 108 -0.30 11.28 -3.17
C GLY A 108 1.08 11.93 -3.05
N GLY A 109 1.85 12.09 -4.13
CA GLY A 109 2.98 13.01 -4.18
C GLY A 109 4.30 12.58 -3.52
N TYR A 110 4.35 11.45 -2.81
CA TYR A 110 5.53 11.05 -2.03
C TYR A 110 6.27 9.85 -2.61
N PHE A 111 7.60 9.87 -2.62
CA PHE A 111 8.39 8.70 -3.04
C PHE A 111 8.58 7.66 -1.93
N ALA A 112 8.29 8.03 -0.69
CA ALA A 112 8.35 7.18 0.47
C ALA A 112 7.13 7.48 1.35
N VAL A 113 6.51 6.44 1.89
CA VAL A 113 5.47 6.53 2.92
C VAL A 113 5.90 5.69 4.13
N PRO A 114 5.47 6.03 5.35
CA PRO A 114 5.69 5.19 6.52
C PRO A 114 5.10 3.78 6.33
N ILE A 115 5.72 2.78 6.95
CA ILE A 115 5.23 1.41 7.00
C ILE A 115 4.48 1.14 8.30
N GLY A 116 3.78 0.00 8.36
CA GLY A 116 3.22 -0.57 9.59
C GLY A 116 1.71 -0.40 9.75
N ASN A 117 1.15 0.79 9.49
CA ASN A 117 -0.30 1.04 9.57
C ASN A 117 -0.88 1.59 8.25
N PHE A 118 -0.98 0.71 7.24
CA PHE A 118 -1.52 1.06 5.92
C PHE A 118 -3.02 1.39 5.94
N SER A 119 -3.77 0.92 6.95
CA SER A 119 -5.17 1.32 7.15
C SER A 119 -5.26 2.80 7.49
N LEU A 120 -4.40 3.31 8.39
CA LEU A 120 -4.32 4.74 8.70
C LEU A 120 -3.89 5.55 7.46
N LEU A 121 -2.89 5.09 6.71
CA LEU A 121 -2.48 5.76 5.47
C LEU A 121 -3.62 5.84 4.45
N THR A 122 -4.43 4.80 4.36
CA THR A 122 -5.64 4.78 3.53
C THR A 122 -6.64 5.83 3.98
N GLU A 123 -6.94 5.89 5.29
CA GLU A 123 -7.85 6.89 5.85
C GLU A 123 -7.37 8.32 5.59
N LEU A 124 -6.07 8.58 5.77
CA LEU A 124 -5.44 9.88 5.50
C LEU A 124 -5.53 10.26 4.02
N ALA A 125 -5.16 9.33 3.12
CA ALA A 125 -5.23 9.58 1.68
C ALA A 125 -6.69 9.82 1.21
N MET A 126 -7.66 9.10 1.78
CA MET A 126 -9.09 9.26 1.47
C MET A 126 -9.69 10.58 1.98
N ALA A 127 -9.09 11.17 3.02
CA ALA A 127 -9.52 12.44 3.58
C ALA A 127 -9.03 13.65 2.76
N GLU A 128 -8.08 13.46 1.85
CA GLU A 128 -7.47 14.54 1.07
C GLU A 128 -8.34 15.03 -0.09
N SER A 129 -8.09 16.28 -0.49
CA SER A 129 -8.81 16.93 -1.59
C SER A 129 -8.59 16.31 -2.97
N PHE A 130 -7.48 15.57 -3.16
CA PHE A 130 -7.23 14.85 -4.42
C PHE A 130 -8.10 13.59 -4.53
N TRP A 131 -8.62 13.06 -3.41
CA TRP A 131 -9.43 11.85 -3.41
C TRP A 131 -10.82 12.12 -3.98
N ASN A 132 -11.18 11.36 -5.02
CA ASN A 132 -12.47 11.48 -5.70
C ASN A 132 -12.86 10.14 -6.36
N GLU A 133 -13.96 10.11 -7.13
CA GLU A 133 -14.49 8.91 -7.78
C GLU A 133 -13.54 8.25 -8.80
N ASN A 134 -12.56 9.00 -9.30
CA ASN A 134 -11.54 8.52 -10.22
C ASN A 134 -10.34 7.89 -9.50
N VAL A 135 -10.31 7.95 -8.17
CA VAL A 135 -9.20 7.42 -7.36
C VAL A 135 -9.61 6.10 -6.73
N SER A 136 -8.72 5.11 -6.80
CA SER A 136 -8.88 3.79 -6.22
C SER A 136 -7.62 3.39 -5.45
N LEU A 137 -7.82 2.54 -4.44
CA LEU A 137 -6.75 2.03 -3.59
C LEU A 137 -6.22 0.70 -4.14
N ILE A 138 -4.90 0.53 -4.10
CA ILE A 138 -4.24 -0.76 -4.22
C ILE A 138 -3.84 -1.17 -2.81
N ASP A 139 -4.39 -2.26 -2.31
CA ASP A 139 -4.00 -2.81 -1.02
C ASP A 139 -3.98 -4.33 -1.09
N ASN A 140 -2.79 -4.91 -1.16
CA ASN A 140 -2.57 -6.35 -1.20
C ASN A 140 -1.45 -6.76 -0.23
N ALA A 141 -1.09 -8.05 -0.21
CA ALA A 141 -0.10 -8.57 0.72
C ALA A 141 1.29 -7.90 0.63
N LEU A 142 1.69 -7.44 -0.56
CA LEU A 142 3.02 -6.88 -0.81
C LEU A 142 3.01 -5.37 -1.05
N TYR A 143 1.94 -4.85 -1.64
CA TYR A 143 1.88 -3.49 -2.14
C TYR A 143 0.71 -2.73 -1.54
N TRP A 144 0.97 -1.46 -1.26
CA TRP A 144 -0.05 -0.46 -0.97
C TRP A 144 0.12 0.67 -1.98
N GLY A 145 -0.94 1.33 -2.43
CA GLY A 145 -0.82 2.38 -3.42
C GLY A 145 -2.14 3.00 -3.84
N ILE A 146 -2.04 3.93 -4.78
CA ILE A 146 -3.16 4.72 -5.29
C ILE A 146 -3.13 4.69 -6.81
N THR A 147 -4.31 4.50 -7.41
CA THR A 147 -4.51 4.65 -8.86
C THR A 147 -5.56 5.70 -9.12
N TRP A 148 -5.23 6.69 -9.96
CA TRP A 148 -6.18 7.62 -10.53
C TRP A 148 -6.48 7.24 -11.97
N THR A 149 -7.75 7.29 -12.37
CA THR A 149 -8.21 6.99 -13.73
C THR A 149 -9.12 8.11 -14.25
N GLY A 150 -8.72 8.78 -15.33
CA GLY A 150 -9.54 9.78 -16.01
C GLY A 150 -9.96 9.31 -17.40
N MET A 151 -11.04 9.89 -17.92
CA MET A 151 -11.47 9.71 -19.30
C MET A 151 -11.53 11.07 -19.99
N ASP A 152 -10.86 11.17 -21.14
CA ASP A 152 -10.91 12.32 -22.02
C ASP A 152 -11.24 11.85 -23.44
N GLU A 153 -12.47 12.08 -23.87
CA GLU A 153 -13.04 11.54 -25.12
C GLU A 153 -12.83 10.01 -25.23
N ASP A 154 -12.00 9.58 -26.19
CA ASP A 154 -11.67 8.17 -26.45
C ASP A 154 -10.34 7.75 -25.81
N ILE A 155 -9.82 8.52 -24.84
CA ILE A 155 -8.55 8.24 -24.16
C ILE A 155 -8.81 8.04 -22.67
N GLU A 156 -8.58 6.82 -22.20
CA GLU A 156 -8.50 6.51 -20.77
C GLU A 156 -7.08 6.77 -20.27
N GLN A 157 -6.94 7.62 -19.27
CA GLN A 157 -5.66 7.95 -18.65
C GLN A 157 -5.61 7.32 -17.26
N THR A 158 -4.52 6.63 -16.95
CA THR A 158 -4.30 6.00 -15.65
C THR A 158 -2.96 6.45 -15.08
N ILE A 159 -2.96 6.84 -13.82
CA ILE A 159 -1.76 7.16 -13.04
C ILE A 159 -1.76 6.23 -11.84
N THR A 160 -0.73 5.42 -11.69
CA THR A 160 -0.60 4.46 -10.58
C THR A 160 0.70 4.71 -9.83
N GLY A 161 0.61 4.90 -8.52
CA GLY A 161 1.74 4.90 -7.59
C GLY A 161 1.59 3.75 -6.59
N GLU A 162 2.47 2.76 -6.69
CA GLU A 162 2.54 1.62 -5.77
C GLU A 162 3.79 1.73 -4.90
N TYR A 163 3.65 1.42 -3.63
CA TYR A 163 4.68 1.36 -2.60
C TYR A 163 4.84 -0.09 -2.13
N LEU A 164 6.07 -0.51 -1.90
CA LEU A 164 6.33 -1.83 -1.32
C LEU A 164 6.07 -1.75 0.19
N LYS A 165 5.16 -2.56 0.73
CA LYS A 165 4.81 -2.52 2.16
C LYS A 165 5.98 -2.81 3.10
N ALA A 166 7.00 -3.50 2.61
CA ALA A 166 8.18 -3.89 3.39
C ALA A 166 9.10 -2.72 3.73
N ASP A 167 9.20 -1.71 2.87
CA ASP A 167 10.07 -0.53 3.09
C ASP A 167 9.36 0.81 2.91
N GLY A 168 8.14 0.81 2.36
CA GLY A 168 7.34 2.02 2.15
C GLY A 168 7.84 2.87 0.98
N PHE A 169 8.85 2.42 0.24
CA PHE A 169 9.39 3.16 -0.90
C PHE A 169 8.63 2.80 -2.18
N VAL A 170 8.56 3.74 -3.14
CA VAL A 170 7.86 3.52 -4.41
C VAL A 170 8.39 2.27 -5.11
N ALA A 171 7.50 1.30 -5.32
CA ALA A 171 7.77 0.10 -6.09
C ALA A 171 7.54 0.36 -7.58
N ARG A 172 6.38 0.94 -7.93
CA ARG A 172 6.00 1.18 -9.32
C ARG A 172 5.34 2.53 -9.46
N TYR A 173 5.75 3.25 -10.49
CA TYR A 173 5.06 4.42 -10.98
C TYR A 173 4.72 4.20 -12.45
N ILE A 174 3.44 4.31 -12.79
CA ILE A 174 2.92 4.01 -14.12
C ILE A 174 2.01 5.15 -14.55
N LEU A 175 2.39 5.83 -15.62
CA LEU A 175 1.53 6.71 -16.40
C LEU A 175 1.11 5.97 -17.65
N GLN A 176 -0.18 5.86 -17.89
CA GLN A 176 -0.71 5.15 -19.04
C GLN A 176 -1.82 5.96 -19.70
N ALA A 177 -1.83 5.98 -21.01
CA ALA A 177 -2.93 6.48 -21.84
C ALA A 177 -3.33 5.37 -22.80
N THR A 178 -4.60 4.97 -22.76
CA THR A 178 -5.18 3.92 -23.58
C THR A 178 -6.23 4.54 -24.48
N ASN A 179 -6.03 4.46 -25.79
CA ASN A 179 -7.07 4.83 -26.74
C ASN A 179 -8.14 3.72 -26.78
N THR A 180 -9.33 4.00 -26.29
CA THR A 180 -10.41 3.02 -26.10
C THR A 180 -10.97 2.49 -27.43
N THR A 181 -10.87 3.29 -28.50
CA THR A 181 -11.32 2.91 -29.85
C THR A 181 -10.35 1.93 -30.53
N SER A 182 -9.05 2.15 -30.40
CA SER A 182 -8.00 1.35 -31.07
C SER A 182 -7.34 0.32 -30.15
N SER A 183 -7.58 0.38 -28.85
CA SER A 183 -6.89 -0.40 -27.80
C SER A 183 -5.37 -0.19 -27.77
N VAL A 184 -4.87 0.89 -28.38
CA VAL A 184 -3.45 1.23 -28.39
C VAL A 184 -3.07 1.91 -27.07
N VAL A 185 -1.95 1.48 -26.49
CA VAL A 185 -1.45 1.96 -25.19
C VAL A 185 -0.16 2.72 -25.37
N SER A 186 -0.11 3.92 -24.81
CA SER A 186 1.13 4.66 -24.56
C SER A 186 1.36 4.74 -23.06
N SER A 187 2.60 4.55 -22.61
CA SER A 187 2.91 4.56 -21.18
C SER A 187 4.31 5.05 -20.88
N VAL A 188 4.46 5.64 -19.69
CA VAL A 188 5.73 5.93 -19.05
C VAL A 188 5.74 5.17 -17.74
N THR A 189 6.72 4.28 -17.56
CA THR A 189 6.86 3.51 -16.32
C THR A 189 8.20 3.79 -15.67
N LEU A 190 8.20 3.78 -14.34
CA LEU A 190 9.37 3.78 -13.49
C LEU A 190 9.17 2.65 -12.48
N ILE A 191 9.78 1.49 -12.72
CA ILE A 191 9.57 0.27 -11.94
C ILE A 191 10.87 -0.10 -11.23
N ARG A 192 10.80 -0.30 -9.92
CA ARG A 192 11.94 -0.69 -9.10
C ARG A 192 12.44 -2.07 -9.51
N ASN A 193 13.75 -2.23 -9.56
CA ASN A 193 14.39 -3.50 -9.84
C ASN A 193 14.29 -4.43 -8.63
N ASN A 194 14.30 -5.74 -8.88
CA ASN A 194 14.29 -6.78 -7.84
C ASN A 194 13.06 -6.73 -6.92
N LEU A 195 11.92 -6.25 -7.42
CA LEU A 195 10.67 -6.32 -6.67
C LEU A 195 10.27 -7.78 -6.40
N PRO A 196 9.69 -8.07 -5.22
CA PRO A 196 9.14 -9.38 -4.96
C PRO A 196 8.03 -9.65 -5.98
N VAL A 197 8.19 -10.75 -6.73
CA VAL A 197 7.15 -11.21 -7.62
C VAL A 197 5.97 -11.58 -6.72
N LEU A 198 4.82 -10.95 -6.97
CA LEU A 198 3.58 -11.47 -6.43
C LEU A 198 3.43 -12.85 -7.06
N THR A 199 3.84 -13.90 -6.35
CA THR A 199 3.44 -15.26 -6.66
C THR A 199 1.96 -15.32 -6.33
N THR A 200 1.15 -14.71 -7.19
CA THR A 200 -0.20 -15.19 -7.41
C THR A 200 0.04 -16.63 -7.80
N THR A 201 -0.15 -17.53 -6.85
CA THR A 201 -0.33 -18.94 -7.16
C THR A 201 -1.69 -19.00 -7.85
N THR A 202 -1.78 -18.41 -9.05
CA THR A 202 -2.73 -18.78 -10.06
C THR A 202 -2.22 -20.11 -10.55
N THR A 203 -2.38 -21.13 -9.70
CA THR A 203 -2.61 -22.47 -10.21
C THR A 203 -3.78 -22.33 -11.17
N THR A 204 -3.49 -22.30 -12.46
CA THR A 204 -4.30 -22.97 -13.48
C THR A 204 -4.30 -24.47 -13.15
N SER A 205 -4.86 -24.79 -11.98
CA SER A 205 -5.29 -26.11 -11.59
C SER A 205 -6.77 -26.10 -11.87
N THR A 206 -7.13 -26.56 -13.06
CA THR A 206 -8.39 -27.25 -13.25
C THR A 206 -8.43 -28.36 -12.20
N ASN A 207 -9.11 -28.08 -11.09
CA ASN A 207 -9.36 -28.92 -9.90
C ASN A 207 -8.35 -28.81 -8.74
N SER A 208 -8.41 -27.72 -7.97
CA SER A 208 -8.20 -27.83 -6.51
C SER A 208 -8.74 -26.62 -5.76
N THR A 209 -9.72 -26.86 -4.89
CA THR A 209 -10.22 -25.95 -3.85
C THR A 209 -9.16 -25.74 -2.76
N GLY A 210 -8.13 -24.95 -3.04
CA GLY A 210 -7.11 -24.57 -2.07
C GLY A 210 -7.36 -23.16 -1.57
N PHE A 211 -7.99 -23.03 -0.40
CA PHE A 211 -8.11 -21.77 0.32
C PHE A 211 -6.72 -21.38 0.88
N ASP A 212 -6.22 -20.18 0.56
CA ASP A 212 -4.97 -19.66 1.12
C ASP A 212 -5.18 -19.26 2.59
N ILE A 213 -4.91 -20.23 3.46
CA ILE A 213 -5.07 -20.11 4.90
C ILE A 213 -4.07 -19.11 5.50
N VAL A 214 -2.85 -18.98 4.95
CA VAL A 214 -1.79 -18.23 5.62
C VAL A 214 -2.02 -16.73 5.46
N GLY A 215 -2.36 -16.26 4.25
CA GLY A 215 -2.76 -14.87 4.02
C GLY A 215 -4.04 -14.52 4.77
N PHE A 216 -5.06 -15.39 4.71
CA PHE A 216 -6.30 -15.18 5.46
C PHE A 216 -6.08 -15.11 6.98
N VAL A 217 -5.19 -15.94 7.54
CA VAL A 217 -4.88 -15.94 8.97
C VAL A 217 -4.10 -14.69 9.38
N GLN A 218 -3.19 -14.18 8.55
CA GLN A 218 -2.45 -12.95 8.86
C GLN A 218 -3.37 -11.73 8.84
N ASP A 219 -4.24 -11.62 7.84
CA ASP A 219 -5.16 -10.48 7.69
C ASP A 219 -6.31 -10.51 8.71
N ASN A 220 -6.66 -11.69 9.23
CA ASN A 220 -7.79 -11.88 10.15
C ASN A 220 -7.36 -12.39 11.54
N ILE A 221 -6.08 -12.27 11.90
CA ILE A 221 -5.55 -12.85 13.15
C ILE A 221 -6.30 -12.37 14.39
N LEU A 222 -6.76 -11.12 14.37
CA LEU A 222 -7.57 -10.53 15.43
C LEU A 222 -8.95 -11.21 15.54
N TYR A 223 -9.66 -11.38 14.41
CA TYR A 223 -10.98 -12.03 14.38
C TYR A 223 -10.92 -13.52 14.73
N ILE A 224 -9.86 -14.22 14.29
CA ILE A 224 -9.62 -15.62 14.64
C ILE A 224 -9.30 -15.75 16.13
N GLY A 225 -8.51 -14.84 16.69
CA GLY A 225 -8.23 -14.78 18.13
C GLY A 225 -9.51 -14.61 18.96
N VAL A 226 -10.41 -13.71 18.55
CA VAL A 226 -11.72 -13.52 19.19
C VAL A 226 -12.60 -14.79 19.08
N GLY A 227 -12.62 -15.44 17.91
CA GLY A 227 -13.38 -16.68 17.70
C GLY A 227 -12.93 -17.83 18.60
N ILE A 228 -11.61 -18.02 18.77
CA ILE A 228 -11.04 -19.05 19.64
C ILE A 228 -11.38 -18.77 21.12
N ALA A 229 -11.31 -17.51 21.56
CA ALA A 229 -11.64 -17.12 22.92
C ALA A 229 -13.11 -17.43 23.28
N VAL A 230 -14.05 -17.13 22.37
CA VAL A 230 -15.48 -17.44 22.56
C VAL A 230 -15.72 -18.95 22.63
N LEU A 231 -15.05 -19.73 21.78
CA LEU A 231 -15.13 -21.20 21.78
C LEU A 231 -14.65 -21.81 23.11
N LEU A 232 -13.53 -21.32 23.65
CA LEU A 232 -13.00 -21.77 24.93
C LEU A 232 -13.97 -21.50 26.09
N VAL A 233 -14.61 -20.32 26.12
CA VAL A 233 -15.62 -19.99 27.12
C VAL A 233 -16.82 -20.94 27.03
N LEU A 234 -17.31 -21.23 25.83
CA LEU A 234 -18.41 -22.19 25.60
C LEU A 234 -18.07 -23.60 26.09
N VAL A 235 -16.87 -24.10 25.76
CA VAL A 235 -16.40 -25.42 26.20
C VAL A 235 -16.32 -25.51 27.72
N ILE A 236 -15.82 -24.46 28.39
CA ILE A 236 -15.74 -24.40 29.86
C ILE A 236 -17.13 -24.43 30.49
N ILE A 237 -18.11 -23.74 29.91
CA ILE A 237 -19.51 -23.73 30.39
C ILE A 237 -20.15 -25.12 30.25
N ILE A 238 -19.94 -25.80 29.11
CA ILE A 238 -20.51 -27.13 28.84
C ILE A 238 -19.91 -28.18 29.77
N LYS A 239 -18.59 -28.19 29.98
CA LYS A 239 -17.90 -29.19 30.81
C LYS A 239 -18.20 -29.04 32.32
N ARG A 240 -18.80 -27.91 32.74
CA ARG A 240 -19.18 -27.63 34.13
C ARG A 240 -20.67 -27.88 34.43
N ARG A 241 -21.47 -28.26 33.43
CA ARG A 241 -22.81 -28.82 33.63
C ARG A 241 -22.71 -30.31 33.91
#